data_AF-A0A4Q3IUK9-F1
#
_entry.id   AF-A0A4Q3IUK9-F1
#
_cell.length_a   1.000
_cell.length_b   1.000
_cell.length_c   1.000
_cell.angle_alpha   90.00
_cell.angle_beta   90.00
_cell.angle_gamma   90.00
#
_symmetry.space_group_name_H-M   'P 1'
#
loop_
_entity.id
_entity.type
_entity.pdbx_description
1 polymer ?
#
loop_
_entity_poly.entity_id
_entity_poly.type
_entity_poly.pdbx_seq_one_letter_code
_entity_poly.pdbx_strand_id
1 'polypeptide(L)'
;DYIVEELPALIEANFPASDVRSIIGHSMGGHGALTIALKNPGRYRAVSAFSPIVAPSQVPWGEKAFSAYLGPDRETWKEYDATALLAAATERLPILIDQGDADNFLAEQLKPEIFTAEAKRVGHPVLLRLRPGYDHSFYFIASFLGEHFAHHAQALKT
;
A
#
# COMPACT_ATOMS: atom_id res chain seq x y z
N ASP A 1 13.30 -7.84 -9.67
CA ASP A 1 12.21 -7.75 -8.68
C ASP A 1 11.02 -8.52 -9.23
N TYR A 2 10.53 -9.54 -8.52
CA TYR A 2 9.51 -10.45 -9.03
C TYR A 2 8.17 -9.76 -9.29
N ILE A 3 7.66 -8.98 -8.32
CA ILE A 3 6.36 -8.33 -8.44
C ILE A 3 6.42 -7.10 -9.35
N VAL A 4 7.56 -6.39 -9.35
CA VAL A 4 7.71 -5.16 -10.13
C VAL A 4 8.03 -5.45 -11.59
N GLU A 5 8.95 -6.37 -11.89
CA GLU A 5 9.48 -6.58 -13.25
C GLU A 5 9.08 -7.92 -13.87
N GLU A 6 9.42 -9.03 -13.20
CA GLU A 6 9.33 -10.36 -13.80
C GLU A 6 7.88 -10.78 -14.06
N LEU A 7 7.01 -10.65 -13.05
CA LEU A 7 5.61 -11.04 -13.16
C LEU A 7 4.84 -10.17 -14.16
N PRO A 8 4.94 -8.81 -14.15
CA PRO A 8 4.28 -8.00 -15.17
C PRO A 8 4.75 -8.30 -16.59
N ALA A 9 6.06 -8.49 -16.80
CA ALA A 9 6.59 -8.86 -18.11
C ALA A 9 6.02 -10.20 -18.61
N LEU A 10 5.89 -11.20 -17.72
CA LEU A 10 5.25 -12.47 -18.06
C LEU A 10 3.75 -12.30 -18.37
N ILE A 11 3.03 -11.46 -17.62
CA ILE A 11 1.61 -11.22 -17.86
C ILE A 11 1.39 -10.54 -19.22
N GLU A 12 2.14 -9.48 -19.51
CA GLU A 12 2.03 -8.71 -20.76
C GLU A 12 2.43 -9.55 -21.99
N ALA A 13 3.36 -10.50 -21.83
CA ALA A 13 3.78 -11.39 -22.92
C ALA A 13 2.79 -12.54 -23.21
N ASN A 14 1.99 -12.96 -22.22
CA ASN A 14 1.21 -14.20 -22.32
C ASN A 14 -0.32 -14.01 -22.24
N PHE A 15 -0.80 -12.82 -21.88
CA PHE A 15 -2.23 -12.52 -21.73
C PHE A 15 -2.59 -11.22 -22.47
N PRO A 16 -3.88 -10.98 -22.80
CA PRO A 16 -4.33 -9.73 -23.41
C PRO A 16 -4.38 -8.59 -22.37
N ALA A 17 -3.25 -8.32 -21.72
CA ALA A 17 -3.04 -7.24 -20.77
C ALA A 17 -2.24 -6.10 -21.43
N SER A 18 -2.59 -4.85 -21.11
CA SER A 18 -1.83 -3.66 -21.52
C SER A 18 -0.71 -3.35 -20.53
N ASP A 19 0.12 -2.36 -20.86
CA ASP A 19 1.10 -1.77 -19.95
C ASP A 19 0.47 -0.84 -18.87
N VAL A 20 -0.79 -0.42 -19.06
CA VAL A 20 -1.57 0.36 -18.08
C VAL A 20 -1.97 -0.53 -16.90
N ARG A 21 -1.53 -0.17 -15.69
CA ARG A 21 -1.70 -1.01 -14.48
C ARG A 21 -1.97 -0.19 -13.22
N SER A 22 -2.54 -0.85 -12.22
CA SER A 22 -2.72 -0.36 -10.86
C SER A 22 -2.44 -1.50 -9.87
N ILE A 23 -2.27 -1.20 -8.59
CA ILE A 23 -1.89 -2.21 -7.58
C ILE A 23 -2.73 -2.10 -6.30
N ILE A 24 -3.08 -3.25 -5.73
CA ILE A 24 -3.83 -3.35 -4.47
C ILE A 24 -3.27 -4.47 -3.61
N GLY A 25 -3.39 -4.34 -2.29
CA GLY A 25 -3.08 -5.42 -1.38
C GLY A 25 -3.73 -5.29 0.00
N HIS A 26 -3.57 -6.33 0.82
CA HIS A 26 -4.07 -6.41 2.19
C HIS A 26 -2.92 -6.61 3.19
N SER A 27 -2.90 -5.89 4.31
CA SER A 27 -1.92 -6.10 5.39
C SER A 27 -0.47 -5.96 4.91
N MET A 28 0.35 -7.01 5.02
CA MET A 28 1.68 -7.08 4.40
C MET A 28 1.64 -6.85 2.87
N GLY A 29 0.60 -7.34 2.19
CA GLY A 29 0.38 -7.05 0.78
C GLY A 29 -0.04 -5.59 0.52
N GLY A 30 -0.74 -4.95 1.46
CA GLY A 30 -1.08 -3.52 1.40
C GLY A 30 0.15 -2.64 1.58
N HIS A 31 1.04 -3.04 2.48
CA HIS A 31 2.39 -2.51 2.60
C HIS A 31 3.16 -2.62 1.27
N GLY A 32 3.19 -3.81 0.67
CA GLY A 32 3.83 -4.05 -0.63
C GLY A 32 3.25 -3.18 -1.73
N ALA A 33 1.92 -3.07 -1.84
CA ALA A 33 1.25 -2.24 -2.84
C ALA A 33 1.66 -0.77 -2.73
N LEU A 34 1.62 -0.19 -1.52
CA LEU A 34 2.00 1.20 -1.27
C LEU A 34 3.48 1.46 -1.58
N THR A 35 4.38 0.62 -1.07
CA THR A 35 5.83 0.80 -1.31
C THR A 35 6.20 0.63 -2.77
N ILE A 36 5.67 -0.39 -3.45
CA ILE A 36 5.91 -0.61 -4.88
C ILE A 36 5.43 0.58 -5.70
N ALA A 37 4.22 1.09 -5.45
CA ALA A 37 3.70 2.24 -6.19
C ALA A 37 4.56 3.50 -5.98
N LEU A 38 4.95 3.79 -4.72
CA LEU A 38 5.75 4.97 -4.38
C LEU A 38 7.20 4.89 -4.92
N LYS A 39 7.77 3.69 -5.04
CA LYS A 39 9.13 3.47 -5.60
C LYS A 39 9.17 3.49 -7.13
N ASN A 40 8.04 3.35 -7.80
CA ASN A 40 7.95 3.21 -9.25
C ASN A 40 7.06 4.30 -9.85
N PRO A 41 7.46 5.59 -9.74
CA PRO A 41 6.59 6.67 -10.16
C PRO A 41 6.28 6.61 -11.66
N GLY A 42 5.03 6.87 -12.02
CA GLY A 42 4.48 6.78 -13.38
C GLY A 42 4.10 5.37 -13.83
N ARG A 43 4.53 4.32 -13.09
CA ARG A 43 4.26 2.92 -13.47
C ARG A 43 2.85 2.48 -13.12
N TYR A 44 2.26 3.00 -12.05
CA TYR A 44 0.93 2.62 -11.56
C TYR A 44 -0.01 3.82 -11.58
N ARG A 45 -1.20 3.66 -12.17
CA ARG A 45 -2.21 4.74 -12.27
C ARG A 45 -2.97 4.99 -10.96
N ALA A 46 -3.04 3.99 -10.11
CA ALA A 46 -3.65 4.06 -8.79
C ALA A 46 -3.07 2.98 -7.87
N VAL A 47 -3.17 3.24 -6.57
CA VAL A 47 -2.87 2.25 -5.53
C VAL A 47 -3.96 2.25 -4.47
N SER A 48 -4.34 1.08 -3.99
CA SER A 48 -5.19 1.00 -2.81
C SER A 48 -4.79 -0.12 -1.88
N ALA A 49 -5.23 -0.06 -0.62
CA ALA A 49 -4.91 -1.08 0.36
C ALA A 49 -6.01 -1.29 1.39
N PHE A 50 -6.12 -2.53 1.86
CA PHE A 50 -6.91 -2.91 3.02
C PHE A 50 -5.99 -3.14 4.21
N SER A 51 -6.25 -2.49 5.35
CA SER A 51 -5.50 -2.66 6.60
C SER A 51 -3.98 -2.71 6.41
N PRO A 52 -3.34 -1.77 5.69
CA PRO A 52 -1.91 -1.86 5.36
C PRO A 52 -1.01 -1.64 6.59
N ILE A 53 0.16 -2.30 6.59
CA ILE A 53 1.28 -1.90 7.47
C ILE A 53 1.97 -0.69 6.83
N VAL A 54 1.65 0.53 7.29
CA VAL A 54 2.12 1.73 6.59
C VAL A 54 3.51 2.21 7.02
N ALA A 55 3.88 1.95 8.27
CA ALA A 55 5.15 2.36 8.85
C ALA A 55 5.89 1.14 9.47
N PRO A 56 6.26 0.13 8.65
CA PRO A 56 6.92 -1.09 9.14
C PRO A 56 8.20 -0.80 9.96
N SER A 57 8.90 0.29 9.68
CA SER A 57 10.07 0.70 10.47
C SER A 57 9.73 1.19 11.88
N GLN A 58 8.45 1.24 12.27
CA GLN A 58 7.97 1.77 13.55
C GLN A 58 7.05 0.80 14.30
N VAL A 59 6.95 -0.46 13.85
CA VAL A 59 6.04 -1.46 14.43
C VAL A 59 6.68 -2.84 14.58
N PRO A 60 6.28 -3.66 15.56
CA PRO A 60 6.99 -4.90 15.90
C PRO A 60 7.15 -5.89 14.74
N TRP A 61 6.13 -6.05 13.87
CA TRP A 61 6.25 -6.95 12.71
C TRP A 61 7.31 -6.48 11.72
N GLY A 62 7.32 -5.18 11.40
CA GLY A 62 8.28 -4.62 10.45
C GLY A 62 9.68 -4.57 11.05
N GLU A 63 9.84 -4.21 12.33
CA GLU A 63 11.15 -4.25 13.00
C GLU A 63 11.75 -5.66 12.99
N LYS A 64 10.94 -6.69 13.29
CA LYS A 64 11.38 -8.09 13.24
C LYS A 64 11.78 -8.50 11.82
N ALA A 65 10.96 -8.20 10.82
CA ALA A 65 11.20 -8.58 9.43
C ALA A 65 12.42 -7.85 8.85
N PHE A 66 12.51 -6.54 9.04
CA PHE A 66 13.60 -5.73 8.49
C PHE A 66 14.92 -6.04 9.17
N SER A 67 14.95 -6.25 10.49
CA SER A 67 16.17 -6.71 11.16
C SER A 67 16.69 -8.03 10.59
N ALA A 68 15.79 -8.95 10.23
CA ALA A 68 16.15 -10.25 9.67
C ALA A 68 16.59 -10.18 8.20
N TYR A 69 15.91 -9.37 7.37
CA TYR A 69 16.15 -9.33 5.92
C TYR A 69 17.12 -8.23 5.46
N LEU A 70 17.10 -7.08 6.12
CA LEU A 70 17.86 -5.88 5.75
C LEU A 70 19.01 -5.59 6.73
N GLY A 71 19.02 -6.28 7.89
CA GLY A 71 20.01 -6.07 8.93
C GLY A 71 19.66 -4.89 9.87
N PRO A 72 20.59 -4.51 10.76
CA PRO A 72 20.31 -3.58 11.85
C PRO A 72 20.29 -2.10 11.44
N ASP A 73 20.74 -1.76 10.23
CA ASP A 73 20.78 -0.38 9.75
C ASP A 73 19.39 0.10 9.35
N ARG A 74 18.76 0.88 10.23
CA ARG A 74 17.40 1.42 10.03
C ARG A 74 17.30 2.43 8.90
N GLU A 75 18.41 2.99 8.42
CA GLU A 75 18.38 3.87 7.25
C GLU A 75 17.99 3.09 6.00
N THR A 76 18.48 1.86 5.83
CA THR A 76 18.10 0.97 4.72
C THR A 76 16.62 0.58 4.75
N TRP A 77 15.98 0.59 5.93
CA TRP A 77 14.57 0.23 6.07
C TRP A 77 13.65 1.26 5.42
N LYS A 78 14.09 2.52 5.30
CA LYS A 78 13.30 3.59 4.69
C LYS A 78 12.96 3.30 3.23
N GLU A 79 13.81 2.54 2.53
CA GLU A 79 13.54 2.10 1.15
C GLU A 79 12.36 1.12 1.03
N TYR A 80 11.89 0.60 2.15
CA TYR A 80 10.79 -0.35 2.26
C TYR A 80 9.79 0.11 3.32
N ASP A 81 9.69 1.41 3.63
CA ASP A 81 8.67 1.93 4.55
C ASP A 81 7.75 2.88 3.78
N ALA A 82 6.45 2.58 3.72
CA ALA A 82 5.53 3.36 2.88
C ALA A 82 5.41 4.81 3.35
N THR A 83 5.43 5.07 4.66
CA THR A 83 5.45 6.43 5.20
C THR A 83 6.76 7.15 4.86
N ALA A 84 7.91 6.49 5.00
CA ALA A 84 9.19 7.10 4.64
C ALA A 84 9.29 7.42 3.13
N LEU A 85 8.82 6.52 2.28
CA LEU A 85 8.75 6.73 0.83
C LEU A 85 7.79 7.85 0.46
N LEU A 86 6.63 7.93 1.12
CA LEU A 86 5.65 9.00 0.91
C LEU A 86 6.26 10.38 1.20
N ALA A 87 7.07 10.48 2.26
CA ALA A 87 7.75 11.72 2.64
C ALA A 87 8.68 12.26 1.55
N ALA A 88 9.25 11.37 0.73
CA ALA A 88 10.17 11.68 -0.36
C ALA A 88 9.51 11.68 -1.75
N ALA A 89 8.24 11.27 -1.85
CA ALA A 89 7.56 11.11 -3.14
C ALA A 89 7.39 12.45 -3.87
N THR A 90 7.71 12.47 -5.16
CA THR A 90 7.49 13.62 -6.05
C THR A 90 6.22 13.47 -6.88
N GLU A 91 5.87 12.26 -7.30
CA GLU A 91 4.59 11.97 -7.96
C GLU A 91 3.43 12.02 -6.96
N ARG A 92 2.22 12.27 -7.48
CA ARG A 92 0.96 12.33 -6.75
C ARG A 92 -0.08 11.44 -7.44
N LEU A 93 -0.03 10.13 -7.18
CA LEU A 93 -1.05 9.20 -7.63
C LEU A 93 -2.18 9.07 -6.58
N PRO A 94 -3.41 8.76 -6.98
CA PRO A 94 -4.50 8.57 -6.03
C PRO A 94 -4.25 7.32 -5.16
N ILE A 95 -4.34 7.50 -3.84
CA ILE A 95 -4.21 6.42 -2.85
C ILE A 95 -5.53 6.26 -2.08
N LEU A 96 -6.07 5.04 -2.05
CA LEU A 96 -7.24 4.68 -1.24
C LEU A 96 -6.86 3.64 -0.16
N ILE A 97 -7.18 3.92 1.10
CA ILE A 97 -7.00 2.97 2.20
C ILE A 97 -8.33 2.74 2.91
N ASP A 98 -8.75 1.49 3.02
CA ASP A 98 -9.80 1.05 3.93
C ASP A 98 -9.17 0.36 5.14
N GLN A 99 -9.61 0.74 6.33
CA GLN A 99 -9.17 0.17 7.61
C GLN A 99 -10.39 -0.15 8.47
N GLY A 100 -10.51 -1.40 8.92
CA GLY A 100 -11.45 -1.75 9.98
C GLY A 100 -11.05 -1.13 11.32
N ASP A 101 -11.97 -0.47 12.04
CA ASP A 101 -11.65 0.14 13.35
C ASP A 101 -11.70 -0.86 14.52
N ALA A 102 -12.23 -2.06 14.29
CA ALA A 102 -12.20 -3.20 15.20
C ALA A 102 -11.10 -4.21 14.84
N ASP A 103 -10.15 -3.81 13.99
CA ASP A 103 -8.99 -4.61 13.61
C ASP A 103 -8.02 -4.73 14.79
N ASN A 104 -7.80 -5.96 15.25
CA ASN A 104 -6.94 -6.24 16.41
C ASN A 104 -5.47 -5.83 16.21
N PHE A 105 -5.04 -5.60 14.97
CA PHE A 105 -3.68 -5.17 14.66
C PHE A 105 -3.54 -3.65 14.46
N LEU A 106 -4.67 -2.91 14.48
CA LEU A 106 -4.73 -1.49 14.15
C LEU A 106 -3.69 -0.65 14.90
N ALA A 107 -3.74 -0.71 16.23
CA ALA A 107 -2.94 0.16 17.08
C ALA A 107 -1.47 -0.28 17.18
N GLU A 108 -1.18 -1.57 17.05
CA GLU A 108 0.17 -2.11 17.24
C GLU A 108 0.97 -2.18 15.93
N GLN A 109 0.32 -2.61 14.83
CA GLN A 109 1.00 -2.96 13.59
C GLN A 109 0.64 -2.05 12.41
N LEU A 110 -0.61 -1.60 12.30
CA LEU A 110 -1.07 -0.98 11.05
C LEU A 110 -0.88 0.53 11.03
N LYS A 111 -1.31 1.21 12.10
CA LYS A 111 -1.10 2.65 12.35
C LYS A 111 -1.34 3.59 11.14
N PRO A 112 -2.50 3.49 10.44
CA PRO A 112 -2.78 4.30 9.25
C PRO A 112 -2.76 5.83 9.50
N GLU A 113 -2.91 6.25 10.76
CA GLU A 113 -2.76 7.65 11.19
C GLU A 113 -1.38 8.22 10.89
N ILE A 114 -0.31 7.40 10.95
CA ILE A 114 1.06 7.84 10.66
C ILE A 114 1.17 8.24 9.19
N PHE A 115 0.68 7.40 8.29
CA PHE A 115 0.75 7.64 6.85
C PHE A 115 -0.13 8.79 6.40
N THR A 116 -1.33 8.92 6.97
CA THR A 116 -2.23 10.04 6.64
C THR A 116 -1.76 11.39 7.18
N ALA A 117 -1.13 11.42 8.36
CA ALA A 117 -0.48 12.62 8.86
C ALA A 117 0.65 13.06 7.93
N GLU A 118 1.47 12.11 7.47
CA GLU A 118 2.55 12.38 6.53
C GLU A 118 2.03 12.81 5.15
N ALA A 119 0.99 12.16 4.63
CA ALA A 119 0.31 12.54 3.40
C ALA A 119 -0.17 13.99 3.43
N LYS A 120 -0.78 14.40 4.56
CA LYS A 120 -1.21 15.78 4.77
C LYS A 120 -0.03 16.75 4.79
N ARG A 121 1.09 16.37 5.43
CA ARG A 121 2.31 17.18 5.53
C ARG A 121 2.93 17.46 4.16
N VAL A 122 2.97 16.46 3.27
CA VAL A 122 3.58 16.59 1.92
C VAL A 122 2.57 16.90 0.80
N GLY A 123 1.29 17.06 1.14
CA GLY A 123 0.22 17.31 0.17
C GLY A 123 0.00 16.15 -0.81
N HIS A 124 0.09 14.90 -0.35
CA HIS A 124 -0.19 13.71 -1.16
C HIS A 124 -1.68 13.33 -1.09
N PRO A 125 -2.36 13.05 -2.22
CA PRO A 125 -3.79 12.71 -2.23
C PRO A 125 -4.03 11.29 -1.69
N VAL A 126 -4.32 11.20 -0.38
CA VAL A 126 -4.68 9.94 0.30
C VAL A 126 -6.10 10.04 0.85
N LEU A 127 -6.95 9.08 0.48
CA LEU A 127 -8.25 8.88 1.08
C LEU A 127 -8.17 7.69 2.05
N LEU A 128 -8.19 7.96 3.36
CA LEU A 128 -8.36 6.94 4.40
C LEU A 128 -9.82 6.88 4.82
N ARG A 129 -10.35 5.65 4.92
CA ARG A 129 -11.70 5.37 5.42
C ARG A 129 -11.61 4.37 6.57
N LEU A 130 -12.06 4.79 7.74
CA LEU A 130 -12.27 3.90 8.87
C LEU A 130 -13.64 3.24 8.72
N ARG A 131 -13.70 1.92 8.87
CA ARG A 131 -14.91 1.11 8.71
C ARG A 131 -15.35 0.57 10.08
N PRO A 132 -16.43 1.15 10.67
CA PRO A 132 -16.88 0.78 12.00
C PRO A 132 -17.25 -0.69 12.16
N GLY A 133 -16.69 -1.35 13.18
CA GLY A 133 -16.97 -2.74 13.53
C GLY A 133 -16.32 -3.79 12.63
N TYR A 134 -15.54 -3.37 11.63
CA TYR A 134 -14.84 -4.29 10.73
C TYR A 134 -13.47 -4.67 11.28
N ASP A 135 -13.09 -5.92 11.03
CA ASP A 135 -11.85 -6.54 11.51
C ASP A 135 -10.79 -6.67 10.40
N HIS A 136 -9.79 -7.52 10.61
CA HIS A 136 -8.70 -7.80 9.66
C HIS A 136 -9.03 -8.90 8.62
N SER A 137 -10.26 -9.41 8.63
CA SER A 137 -10.59 -10.63 7.90
C SER A 137 -10.93 -10.38 6.44
N PHE A 138 -11.06 -11.46 5.67
CA PHE A 138 -11.60 -11.38 4.33
C PHE A 138 -13.08 -10.98 4.28
N TYR A 139 -13.84 -11.07 5.39
CA TYR A 139 -15.21 -10.51 5.44
C TYR A 139 -15.20 -8.99 5.32
N PHE A 140 -14.25 -8.34 6.00
CA PHE A 140 -14.00 -6.91 5.83
C PHE A 140 -13.60 -6.58 4.39
N ILE A 141 -12.59 -7.27 3.85
CA ILE A 141 -12.12 -7.03 2.47
C ILE A 141 -13.26 -7.19 1.47
N ALA A 142 -14.00 -8.31 1.53
CA ALA A 142 -15.08 -8.61 0.60
C ALA A 142 -16.21 -7.56 0.64
N SER A 143 -16.46 -6.96 1.80
CA SER A 143 -17.51 -5.93 1.98
C SER A 143 -17.23 -4.66 1.18
N PHE A 144 -15.96 -4.33 0.92
CA PHE A 144 -15.56 -3.07 0.29
C PHE A 144 -14.71 -3.25 -0.98
N LEU A 145 -14.41 -4.48 -1.39
CA LEU A 145 -13.60 -4.77 -2.58
C LEU A 145 -14.16 -4.15 -3.85
N GLY A 146 -15.50 -4.13 -4.00
CA GLY A 146 -16.16 -3.48 -5.14
C GLY A 146 -15.85 -1.99 -5.25
N GLU A 147 -15.70 -1.29 -4.13
CA GLU A 147 -15.34 0.13 -4.11
C GLU A 147 -13.87 0.34 -4.52
N HIS A 148 -12.97 -0.58 -4.14
CA HIS A 148 -11.59 -0.57 -4.58
C HIS A 148 -11.47 -0.87 -6.09
N PHE A 149 -12.28 -1.78 -6.62
CA PHE A 149 -12.37 -2.00 -8.07
C PHE A 149 -12.85 -0.76 -8.80
N ALA A 150 -13.86 -0.05 -8.27
CA ALA A 150 -14.32 1.21 -8.87
C ALA A 150 -13.22 2.29 -8.88
N HIS A 151 -12.47 2.42 -7.78
CA HIS A 151 -11.32 3.32 -7.68
C HIS A 151 -10.26 3.02 -8.76
N HIS A 152 -9.86 1.75 -8.89
CA HIS A 152 -8.88 1.32 -9.89
C HIS A 152 -9.41 1.48 -11.31
N ALA A 153 -10.63 1.03 -11.58
CA ALA A 153 -11.24 1.15 -12.89
C ALA A 153 -11.32 2.62 -13.35
N GLN A 154 -11.59 3.56 -12.45
CA GLN A 154 -11.62 4.98 -12.80
C GLN A 154 -10.23 5.51 -13.20
N ALA A 155 -9.16 5.07 -12.55
CA ALA A 155 -7.79 5.49 -12.85
C ALA A 155 -7.20 4.80 -14.11
N LEU A 156 -7.70 3.62 -14.45
CA LEU A 156 -7.27 2.82 -15.61
C LEU A 156 -7.99 3.20 -16.91
N LYS A 157 -9.06 4.00 -16.85
CA LYS A 157 -9.73 4.52 -18.05
C LYS A 157 -8.74 5.35 -18.87
N THR A 158 -8.50 4.92 -20.10
CA THR A 158 -7.79 5.66 -21.15
C THR A 158 -8.69 6.66 -21.84
#